data_AF-A0A4Q3Y284-F1
#
_entry.id   AF-A0A4Q3Y284-F1
#
_cell.length_a   1.000
_cell.length_b   1.000
_cell.length_c   1.000
_cell.angle_alpha   90.00
_cell.angle_beta   90.00
_cell.angle_gamma   90.00
#
_symmetry.space_group_name_H-M   'P 1'
#
loop_
_entity.id
_entity.type
_entity.pdbx_description
1 polymer ?
#
loop_
_entity_poly.entity_id
_entity_poly.type
_entity_poly.pdbx_seq_one_letter_code
_entity_poly.pdbx_strand_id
1 'polypeptide(L)'
;AGQTRGGMLPLRPDMASLSVGSNNFPTRVYENPPDLVDWLAAEMLAHDVKPEIEAFDLSHILKARDMADRGQLSGTPYIQFVMGVKNAMPVDRDVFDYYIHTVHRLFGADAPWCAAGIGAQQITLNEW
;
A
#
# COMPACT_ATOMS: atom_id res chain seq x y z
N ALA A 1 10.70 0.79 14.67
CA ALA A 1 11.62 -0.05 13.88
C ALA A 1 11.95 0.71 12.60
N GLY A 2 13.22 1.08 12.40
CA GLY A 2 13.66 1.84 11.23
C GLY A 2 14.04 0.90 10.08
N GLN A 3 15.26 1.03 9.56
CA GLN A 3 15.78 0.24 8.44
C GLN A 3 15.80 -1.28 8.68
N THR A 4 15.76 -1.75 9.93
CA THR A 4 15.62 -3.19 10.23
C THR A 4 14.38 -3.82 9.60
N ARG A 5 13.36 -3.03 9.26
CA ARG A 5 12.15 -3.47 8.53
C ARG A 5 12.42 -3.92 7.10
N GLY A 6 13.52 -3.49 6.47
CA GLY A 6 13.91 -3.89 5.13
C GLY A 6 15.04 -4.93 5.10
N GLY A 7 15.51 -5.40 6.26
CA GLY A 7 16.68 -6.29 6.34
C GLY A 7 16.52 -7.64 5.62
N MET A 8 15.31 -8.01 5.22
CA MET A 8 15.02 -9.20 4.42
C MET A 8 15.04 -8.95 2.90
N LEU A 9 14.99 -7.69 2.44
CA LEU A 9 14.92 -7.36 1.01
C LEU A 9 16.12 -7.90 0.19
N PRO A 10 17.36 -8.00 0.73
CA PRO A 10 18.45 -8.65 0.02
C PRO A 10 18.25 -10.14 -0.31
N LEU A 11 17.24 -10.79 0.28
CA LEU A 11 16.83 -12.16 -0.09
C LEU A 11 16.09 -12.22 -1.44
N ARG A 12 15.79 -11.06 -2.04
CA ARG A 12 15.16 -10.91 -3.36
C ARG A 12 13.85 -11.70 -3.51
N PRO A 13 12.86 -11.50 -2.61
CA PRO A 13 11.53 -12.05 -2.83
C PRO A 13 10.90 -11.44 -4.10
N ASP A 14 9.93 -12.12 -4.71
CA ASP A 14 9.22 -11.57 -5.88
C ASP A 14 8.52 -10.24 -5.55
N MET A 15 7.91 -10.16 -4.36
CA MET A 15 7.19 -9.00 -3.87
C MET A 15 7.44 -8.76 -2.38
N ALA A 16 7.29 -7.50 -1.95
CA ALA A 16 7.26 -7.11 -0.55
C ALA A 16 6.27 -5.96 -0.33
N SER A 17 5.60 -5.95 0.82
CA SER A 17 4.64 -4.90 1.16
C SER A 17 5.32 -3.59 1.53
N LEU A 18 4.74 -2.48 1.07
CA LEU A 18 5.23 -1.11 1.28
C LEU A 18 4.08 -0.18 1.66
N SER A 19 4.06 0.27 2.90
CA SER A 19 3.19 1.37 3.31
C SER A 19 3.85 2.70 2.98
N VAL A 20 3.20 3.52 2.15
CA VAL A 20 3.74 4.81 1.66
C VAL A 20 3.27 6.01 2.49
N GLY A 21 2.56 5.77 3.59
CA GLY A 21 2.06 6.77 4.51
C GLY A 21 1.83 6.20 5.91
N SER A 22 1.60 7.09 6.86
CA SER A 22 1.33 6.76 8.26
C SER A 22 -0.16 6.95 8.57
N ASN A 23 -0.69 6.11 9.45
CA ASN A 23 -2.08 6.19 9.91
C ASN A 23 -2.20 5.67 11.34
N ASN A 24 -3.36 5.89 11.97
CA ASN A 24 -3.65 5.30 13.27
C ASN A 24 -3.92 3.78 13.15
N PHE A 25 -3.59 3.06 14.22
CA PHE A 25 -3.85 1.64 14.43
C PHE A 25 -4.58 1.47 15.79
N PRO A 26 -5.03 0.24 16.15
CA PRO A 26 -5.92 0.05 17.30
C PRO A 26 -5.42 0.65 18.63
N THR A 27 -4.11 0.67 18.84
CA THR A 27 -3.47 1.09 20.10
C THR A 27 -2.25 2.00 19.91
N ARG A 28 -1.92 2.39 18.68
CA ARG A 28 -0.70 3.14 18.36
C ARG A 28 -0.80 3.80 16.99
N VAL A 29 0.16 4.65 16.65
CA VAL A 29 0.41 5.05 15.27
C VAL A 29 1.12 3.91 14.53
N TYR A 30 0.74 3.67 13.29
CA TYR A 30 1.51 2.88 12.36
C TYR A 30 2.41 3.81 11.57
N GLU A 31 3.62 3.96 12.10
CA GLU A 31 4.59 4.94 11.63
C GLU A 31 5.34 4.42 10.40
N ASN A 32 5.22 5.17 9.31
CA ASN A 32 6.01 5.08 8.10
C ASN A 32 6.55 6.48 7.78
N PRO A 33 7.62 6.92 8.46
CA PRO A 33 8.26 8.19 8.19
C PRO A 33 8.70 8.29 6.71
N PRO A 34 8.60 9.47 6.07
CA PRO A 34 8.90 9.61 4.63
C PRO A 34 10.29 9.11 4.22
N ASP A 35 11.31 9.35 5.04
CA ASP A 35 12.69 8.88 4.82
C ASP A 35 12.79 7.35 4.82
N LEU A 36 12.03 6.68 5.69
CA LEU A 36 11.94 5.22 5.71
C LEU A 36 11.19 4.68 4.48
N VAL A 37 10.12 5.35 4.05
CA VAL A 37 9.38 4.97 2.83
C VAL A 37 10.29 5.06 1.60
N ASP A 38 11.00 6.17 1.45
CA ASP A 38 11.95 6.38 0.35
C ASP A 38 13.08 5.35 0.38
N TRP A 39 13.62 5.04 1.57
CA TRP A 39 14.66 4.03 1.73
C TRP A 39 14.17 2.63 1.37
N LEU A 40 13.00 2.20 1.86
CA LEU A 40 12.43 0.88 1.52
C LEU A 40 12.16 0.74 0.02
N ALA A 41 11.61 1.78 -0.61
CA ALA A 41 11.39 1.79 -2.06
C ALA A 41 12.70 1.66 -2.85
N ALA A 42 13.75 2.36 -2.43
CA ALA A 42 15.07 2.26 -3.03
C ALA A 42 15.69 0.86 -2.86
N GLU A 43 15.57 0.25 -1.69
CA GLU A 43 16.04 -1.13 -1.45
C GLU A 43 15.28 -2.15 -2.30
N MET A 44 13.96 -1.99 -2.44
CA MET A 44 13.14 -2.84 -3.31
C MET A 44 13.59 -2.73 -4.77
N LEU A 45 13.82 -1.52 -5.28
CA LEU A 45 14.39 -1.31 -6.62
C LEU A 45 15.76 -1.96 -6.78
N ALA A 46 16.66 -1.78 -5.80
CA ALA A 46 18.02 -2.32 -5.85
C ALA A 46 18.06 -3.86 -5.88
N HIS A 47 17.04 -4.51 -5.32
CA HIS A 47 16.95 -5.96 -5.20
C HIS A 47 15.98 -6.62 -6.19
N ASP A 48 15.39 -5.83 -7.11
CA ASP A 48 14.38 -6.28 -8.07
C ASP A 48 13.14 -6.90 -7.40
N VAL A 49 12.70 -6.26 -6.30
CA VAL A 49 11.51 -6.64 -5.54
C VAL A 49 10.36 -5.73 -5.95
N LYS A 50 9.24 -6.30 -6.40
CA LYS A 50 8.06 -5.51 -6.76
C LYS A 50 7.29 -5.09 -5.49
N PRO A 51 7.06 -3.79 -5.26
CA PRO A 51 6.28 -3.35 -4.11
C PRO A 51 4.78 -3.66 -4.29
N GLU A 52 4.16 -4.20 -3.25
CA GLU A 52 2.72 -4.13 -3.03
C GLU A 52 2.42 -2.94 -2.11
N ILE A 53 1.69 -1.94 -2.60
CA ILE A 53 1.41 -0.73 -1.83
C ILE A 53 0.24 -0.98 -0.89
N GLU A 54 0.51 -0.83 0.41
CA GLU A 54 -0.48 -0.99 1.47
C GLU A 54 -1.22 0.34 1.72
N ALA A 55 -2.39 0.50 1.09
CA ALA A 55 -3.23 1.68 1.20
C ALA A 55 -4.24 1.53 2.35
N PHE A 56 -3.85 2.03 3.53
CA PHE A 56 -4.72 2.18 4.71
C PHE A 56 -5.57 3.45 4.68
N ASP A 57 -5.32 4.36 3.74
CA ASP A 57 -6.05 5.62 3.55
C ASP A 57 -5.88 6.13 2.10
N LEU A 58 -6.75 7.03 1.65
CA LEU A 58 -6.81 7.53 0.27
C LEU A 58 -5.50 8.19 -0.17
N SER A 59 -4.90 8.95 0.74
CA SER A 59 -3.66 9.67 0.45
C SER A 59 -2.50 8.72 0.09
N HIS A 60 -2.55 7.46 0.51
CA HIS A 60 -1.53 6.47 0.19
C HIS A 60 -1.58 6.08 -1.29
N ILE A 61 -2.77 6.00 -1.89
CA ILE A 61 -2.94 5.75 -3.34
C ILE A 61 -2.37 6.95 -4.14
N LEU A 62 -2.67 8.17 -3.70
CA LEU A 62 -2.15 9.39 -4.31
C LEU A 62 -0.62 9.47 -4.18
N LYS A 63 -0.07 9.08 -3.02
CA LYS A 63 1.38 9.06 -2.79
C LYS A 63 2.07 8.02 -3.66
N ALA A 64 1.46 6.85 -3.87
CA ALA A 64 2.00 5.84 -4.79
C ALA A 64 2.12 6.40 -6.21
N ARG A 65 1.18 7.24 -6.66
CA ARG A 65 1.29 7.91 -7.97
C ARG A 65 2.46 8.88 -8.02
N ASP A 66 2.62 9.73 -7.01
CA ASP A 66 3.78 10.63 -6.90
C ASP A 66 5.12 9.88 -6.92
N MET A 67 5.21 8.76 -6.19
CA MET A 67 6.39 7.90 -6.18
C MET A 67 6.65 7.24 -7.53
N ALA A 68 5.61 6.75 -8.22
CA ALA A 68 5.72 6.18 -9.56
C ALA A 68 6.21 7.22 -10.58
N ASP A 69 5.66 8.43 -10.56
CA ASP A 69 6.08 9.53 -11.45
C ASP A 69 7.55 9.93 -11.23
N ARG A 70 8.06 9.73 -10.01
CA ARG A 70 9.46 9.95 -9.62
C ARG A 70 10.39 8.76 -9.91
N GLY A 71 9.87 7.66 -10.47
CA GLY A 71 10.64 6.45 -10.74
C GLY A 71 11.08 5.69 -9.48
N GLN A 72 10.38 5.90 -8.35
CA GLN A 72 10.69 5.23 -7.08
C GLN A 72 10.06 3.84 -6.97
N LEU A 73 9.15 3.48 -7.88
CA LEU A 73 8.47 2.18 -7.92
C LEU A 73 8.75 1.50 -9.27
N SER A 74 8.96 0.19 -9.25
CA SER A 74 9.14 -0.58 -10.48
C SER A 74 7.81 -0.83 -11.18
N GLY A 75 7.65 -0.30 -12.39
CA GLY A 75 6.48 -0.50 -13.25
C GLY A 75 5.17 0.03 -12.65
N THR A 76 4.04 -0.55 -13.08
CA THR A 76 2.73 -0.24 -12.51
C THR A 76 2.61 -0.85 -11.11
N PRO A 77 2.33 -0.04 -10.06
CA PRO A 77 2.25 -0.55 -8.70
C PRO A 77 1.03 -1.46 -8.53
N TYR A 78 1.18 -2.48 -7.67
CA TYR A 78 0.06 -3.28 -7.20
C TYR A 78 -0.46 -2.68 -5.90
N ILE A 79 -1.70 -2.18 -5.89
CA ILE A 79 -2.26 -1.47 -4.72
C ILE A 79 -3.18 -2.40 -3.94
N GLN A 80 -2.95 -2.57 -2.65
CA GLN A 80 -3.84 -3.26 -1.71
C GLN A 80 -4.65 -2.25 -0.89
N PHE A 81 -5.98 -2.31 -0.99
CA PHE A 81 -6.88 -1.53 -0.14
C PHE A 81 -7.06 -2.25 1.20
N VAL A 82 -6.58 -1.66 2.30
CA VAL A 82 -6.68 -2.28 3.62
C VAL A 82 -7.78 -1.60 4.42
N MET A 83 -8.86 -2.32 4.71
CA MET A 83 -10.04 -1.77 5.38
C MET A 83 -10.50 -2.63 6.58
N GLY A 84 -11.04 -1.99 7.60
CA GLY A 84 -11.53 -2.64 8.82
C GLY A 84 -10.53 -2.65 9.99
N VAL A 85 -9.34 -2.07 9.83
CA VAL A 85 -8.42 -1.86 10.97
C VAL A 85 -9.03 -0.80 11.89
N LYS A 86 -9.20 -1.12 13.19
CA LYS A 86 -9.69 -0.14 14.18
C LYS A 86 -8.81 1.11 14.19
N ASN A 87 -9.45 2.28 14.09
CA ASN A 87 -8.86 3.62 13.99
C ASN A 87 -8.23 3.98 12.63
N ALA A 88 -8.30 3.12 11.60
CA ALA A 88 -7.92 3.44 10.22
C ALA A 88 -9.17 3.49 9.32
N MET A 89 -9.04 3.15 8.03
CA MET A 89 -10.17 3.07 7.10
C MET A 89 -11.15 1.95 7.52
N PRO A 90 -12.42 2.25 7.86
CA PRO A 90 -13.44 1.22 8.06
C PRO A 90 -13.81 0.53 6.74
N VAL A 91 -14.52 -0.59 6.80
CA VAL A 91 -15.11 -1.19 5.61
C VAL A 91 -16.32 -0.37 5.18
N ASP A 92 -16.22 0.23 4.00
CA ASP A 92 -17.20 1.16 3.43
C ASP A 92 -17.24 1.00 1.90
N ARG A 93 -18.43 0.78 1.34
CA ARG A 93 -18.58 0.46 -0.08
C ARG A 93 -18.30 1.66 -0.98
N ASP A 94 -18.73 2.85 -0.60
CA ASP A 94 -18.55 4.06 -1.40
C ASP A 94 -17.06 4.43 -1.47
N VAL A 95 -16.34 4.29 -0.35
CA VAL A 95 -14.88 4.48 -0.33
C VAL A 95 -14.16 3.42 -1.17
N PHE A 96 -14.56 2.16 -1.06
CA PHE A 96 -13.99 1.07 -1.86
C PHE A 96 -14.14 1.32 -3.36
N ASP A 97 -15.35 1.65 -3.83
CA ASP A 97 -15.60 1.97 -5.24
C ASP A 97 -14.83 3.23 -5.68
N TYR A 98 -14.66 4.21 -4.78
CA TYR A 98 -13.83 5.38 -5.04
C TYR A 98 -12.33 5.06 -5.12
N TYR A 99 -11.84 4.07 -4.36
CA TYR A 99 -10.46 3.60 -4.46
C TYR A 99 -10.20 2.93 -5.80
N ILE A 100 -11.11 2.07 -6.27
CA ILE A 100 -11.04 1.47 -7.62
C ILE A 100 -10.99 2.57 -8.68
N HIS A 101 -11.94 3.51 -8.64
CA HIS A 101 -11.96 4.65 -9.56
C HIS A 101 -10.64 5.42 -9.55
N THR A 102 -10.09 5.67 -8.36
CA THR A 102 -8.84 6.40 -8.18
C THR A 102 -7.65 5.64 -8.75
N VAL A 103 -7.52 4.34 -8.49
CA VAL A 103 -6.46 3.50 -9.06
C VAL A 103 -6.54 3.52 -10.59
N HIS A 104 -7.73 3.30 -11.16
CA HIS A 104 -7.89 3.27 -12.62
C HIS A 104 -7.57 4.62 -13.26
N ARG A 105 -8.00 5.72 -12.64
CA ARG A 105 -7.70 7.09 -13.11
C ARG A 105 -6.20 7.40 -13.07
N LEU A 106 -5.46 6.86 -12.10
CA LEU A 106 -4.04 7.18 -11.89
C LEU A 106 -3.08 6.23 -12.60
N PHE A 107 -3.45 4.96 -12.76
CA PHE A 107 -2.53 3.91 -13.24
C PHE A 107 -3.04 3.19 -14.50
N GLY A 108 -4.24 3.53 -14.99
CA GLY A 108 -4.87 2.93 -16.16
C GLY A 108 -5.95 1.91 -15.79
N ALA A 109 -6.86 1.63 -16.72
CA ALA A 109 -8.02 0.77 -16.50
C ALA A 109 -7.66 -0.68 -16.12
N ASP A 110 -6.49 -1.16 -16.56
CA ASP A 110 -5.98 -2.51 -16.30
C ASP A 110 -4.99 -2.56 -15.12
N ALA A 111 -4.88 -1.49 -14.35
CA ALA A 111 -3.99 -1.45 -13.20
C ALA A 111 -4.42 -2.48 -12.15
N PRO A 112 -3.54 -3.40 -11.76
CA PRO A 112 -3.92 -4.46 -10.83
C PRO A 112 -4.04 -3.88 -9.42
N TRP A 113 -5.06 -4.31 -8.69
CA TRP A 113 -5.28 -4.02 -7.28
C TRP A 113 -5.87 -5.23 -6.56
N CYS A 114 -5.82 -5.22 -5.24
CA CYS A 114 -6.52 -6.15 -4.37
C CYS A 114 -7.09 -5.41 -3.15
N ALA A 115 -7.87 -6.10 -2.34
CA ALA A 115 -8.41 -5.57 -1.10
C ALA A 115 -8.38 -6.60 0.03
N ALA A 116 -8.14 -6.12 1.24
CA ALA A 116 -8.01 -6.92 2.45
C ALA A 116 -8.93 -6.38 3.56
N GLY A 117 -9.96 -7.16 3.89
CA GLY A 117 -10.86 -6.90 5.01
C GLY A 117 -10.35 -7.52 6.31
N ILE A 118 -10.35 -6.75 7.40
CA ILE A 118 -9.85 -7.22 8.69
C ILE A 118 -10.95 -7.83 9.56
N GLY A 119 -10.68 -9.03 10.10
CA GLY A 119 -11.56 -9.72 11.04
C GLY A 119 -12.86 -10.17 10.37
N ALA A 120 -14.00 -9.86 10.98
CA ALA A 120 -15.32 -10.25 10.46
C ALA A 120 -15.60 -9.68 9.06
N GLN A 121 -14.88 -8.63 8.65
CA GLN A 121 -15.05 -7.97 7.35
C GLN A 121 -14.24 -8.61 6.22
N GLN A 122 -13.46 -9.67 6.49
CA GLN A 122 -12.65 -10.34 5.48
C GLN A 122 -13.50 -10.82 4.30
N ILE A 123 -14.58 -11.57 4.58
CA ILE A 123 -15.43 -12.12 3.52
C ILE A 123 -16.15 -11.02 2.74
N THR A 124 -16.60 -9.96 3.42
CA THR A 124 -17.27 -8.82 2.79
C THR A 124 -16.39 -8.16 1.74
N LEU A 125 -15.11 -7.93 2.03
CA LEU A 125 -14.19 -7.34 1.05
C LEU A 125 -13.78 -8.31 -0.05
N ASN A 126 -13.77 -9.62 0.21
CA ASN A 126 -13.48 -10.61 -0.84
C ASN A 126 -14.62 -10.78 -1.85
N GLU A 127 -15.86 -10.49 -1.44
CA GLU A 127 -17.05 -10.54 -2.33
C GLU A 127 -17.19 -9.29 -3.21
N TRP A 128 -16.47 -8.21 -2.90
CA TRP A 128 -16.54 -6.92 -3.58
C TRP A 128 -15.56 -6.81 -4.74
#